data_AF-A0A843K2Z3-F1
#
_entry.id   AF-A0A843K2Z3-F1
#
_cell.length_a   1.000
_cell.length_b   1.000
_cell.length_c   1.000
_cell.angle_alpha   90.00
_cell.angle_beta   90.00
_cell.angle_gamma   90.00
#
_symmetry.space_group_name_H-M   'P 1'
#
loop_
_entity.id
_entity.type
_entity.pdbx_description
1 polymer ?
#
loop_
_entity_poly.entity_id
_entity_poly.type
_entity_poly.pdbx_seq_one_letter_code
_entity_poly.pdbx_strand_id
1 'polypeptide(L)'
;MPKQKERDGGPVQTKGKAKLLSIAIDEKRCDKCGRCTYYCPANAIKYEATPGVCTHCDVCMDVCPVGAIKNSFIDYGKCVSCYTCVRECINNAIIIENHRPKIIKGDSKRKLYYCNQCGLCVEACPTDALKWEDGRIRFDSIKCINCDLCVKACPTKIKRSEREKMFTGHCIVCGICTTACKKDAITLNHREWQGEHEGCIQCGICKEVCPTKCIEVDLNGFKVNLEKCVMCETCGAYCPVKCLPRKTRDHKEIKGGTLTYNDDLCIMCEQCVKICPTNAISVKSNKLVFDMNKCIRCGACDNICPAYAINVQTDFEDRTINGRSK
;
A
#
# COMPACT_ATOMS: atom_id res chain seq x y z
N MET A 1 -21.68 3.23 14.19
CA MET A 1 -20.38 2.63 14.54
C MET A 1 -20.34 2.47 16.05
N PRO A 2 -20.16 1.25 16.60
CA PRO A 2 -20.03 1.10 18.05
C PRO A 2 -18.78 1.86 18.51
N LYS A 3 -18.95 2.70 19.54
CA LYS A 3 -17.87 3.50 20.14
C LYS A 3 -16.72 2.57 20.54
N GLN A 4 -15.53 2.80 19.99
CA GLN A 4 -14.31 2.11 20.39
C GLN A 4 -14.10 2.36 21.89
N LYS A 5 -13.97 1.30 22.70
CA LYS A 5 -13.36 1.44 24.02
C LYS A 5 -11.97 2.02 23.78
N GLU A 6 -11.62 3.08 24.49
CA GLU A 6 -10.23 3.48 24.68
C GLU A 6 -9.50 2.25 25.22
N ARG A 7 -8.58 1.74 24.41
CA ARG A 7 -7.70 0.64 24.79
C ARG A 7 -6.32 1.25 24.72
N ASP A 8 -5.67 1.29 25.86
CA ASP A 8 -4.27 1.68 26.00
C ASP A 8 -3.42 0.64 25.27
N GLY A 9 -3.33 0.78 23.94
CA GLY A 9 -2.28 0.14 23.17
C GLY A 9 -0.98 0.72 23.68
N GLY A 10 -0.22 -0.09 24.43
CA GLY A 10 1.05 0.36 24.98
C GLY A 10 1.96 0.94 23.89
N PRO A 11 2.86 1.86 24.24
CA PRO A 11 3.72 2.54 23.27
C PRO A 11 4.53 1.52 22.47
N VAL A 12 4.64 1.75 21.16
CA VAL A 12 5.40 0.90 20.25
C VAL A 12 6.87 0.91 20.67
N GLN A 13 7.37 -0.24 21.11
CA GLN A 13 8.79 -0.38 21.43
C GLN A 13 9.57 -0.63 20.14
N THR A 14 10.52 0.25 19.84
CA THR A 14 11.39 0.15 18.66
C THR A 14 12.84 -0.02 19.06
N LYS A 15 13.61 -0.78 18.27
CA LYS A 15 15.07 -0.91 18.41
C LYS A 15 15.74 -0.51 17.09
N GLY A 16 16.66 0.46 17.13
CA GLY A 16 17.43 0.93 15.97
C GLY A 16 16.77 2.08 15.18
N LYS A 17 17.27 2.36 13.98
CA LYS A 17 16.72 3.37 13.05
C LYS A 17 16.58 2.76 11.64
N ALA A 18 15.39 2.84 11.06
CA ALA A 18 15.15 2.50 9.66
C ALA A 18 15.14 3.78 8.82
N LYS A 19 16.05 3.88 7.84
CA LYS A 19 16.19 5.08 7.01
C LYS A 19 16.35 4.69 5.54
N LEU A 20 15.34 4.99 4.72
CA LEU A 20 15.35 4.68 3.28
C LEU A 20 15.13 5.95 2.46
N LEU A 21 16.03 6.20 1.51
CA LEU A 21 15.87 7.28 0.55
C LEU A 21 14.78 6.89 -0.45
N SER A 22 13.67 7.63 -0.45
CA SER A 22 12.53 7.39 -1.33
C SER A 22 11.86 8.72 -1.64
N ILE A 23 11.00 8.71 -2.65
CA ILE A 23 10.01 9.77 -2.73
C ILE A 23 8.99 9.61 -1.60
N ALA A 24 8.46 10.73 -1.12
CA ALA A 24 7.34 10.79 -0.20
C ALA A 24 6.30 11.77 -0.76
N ILE A 25 5.05 11.32 -0.78
CA ILE A 25 3.92 12.11 -1.28
C ILE A 25 3.08 12.58 -0.10
N ASP A 26 2.89 13.88 -0.01
CA ASP A 26 1.99 14.53 0.93
C ASP A 26 0.54 14.39 0.43
N GLU A 27 -0.24 13.55 1.10
CA GLU A 27 -1.63 13.28 0.72
C GLU A 27 -2.54 14.51 0.87
N LYS A 28 -2.19 15.49 1.72
CA LYS A 28 -3.00 16.70 1.91
C LYS A 28 -2.80 17.70 0.76
N ARG A 29 -1.61 17.71 0.16
CA ARG A 29 -1.27 18.62 -0.96
C ARG A 29 -1.45 17.99 -2.34
N CYS A 30 -1.34 16.66 -2.43
CA CYS A 30 -1.44 15.94 -3.69
C CYS A 30 -2.89 15.83 -4.17
N ASP A 31 -3.21 16.45 -5.30
CA ASP A 31 -4.50 16.33 -6.00
C ASP A 31 -4.65 15.04 -6.83
N LYS A 32 -3.62 14.19 -6.81
CA LYS A 32 -3.53 12.94 -7.56
C LYS A 32 -3.80 13.14 -9.06
N CYS A 33 -3.36 14.24 -9.67
CA CYS A 33 -3.57 14.48 -11.10
C CYS A 33 -2.90 13.45 -12.02
N GLY A 34 -1.87 12.74 -11.53
CA GLY A 34 -1.14 11.71 -12.28
C GLY A 34 0.05 12.24 -13.07
N ARG A 35 0.31 13.55 -13.09
CA ARG A 35 1.41 14.16 -13.85
C ARG A 35 2.77 13.50 -13.62
N CYS A 36 3.08 13.12 -12.37
CA CYS A 36 4.34 12.47 -12.03
C CYS A 36 4.51 11.06 -12.65
N THR A 37 3.43 10.38 -13.06
CA THR A 37 3.55 9.10 -13.78
C THR A 37 4.07 9.28 -15.20
N TYR A 38 3.70 10.38 -15.88
CA TYR A 38 4.13 10.68 -17.25
C TYR A 38 5.64 10.91 -17.31
N TYR A 39 6.16 11.68 -16.34
CA TYR A 39 7.55 12.07 -16.28
C TYR A 39 8.44 11.07 -15.53
N CYS A 40 7.92 9.94 -15.05
CA CYS A 40 8.73 8.97 -14.32
C CYS A 40 9.46 8.04 -15.30
N PRO A 41 10.78 8.17 -15.51
CA PRO A 41 11.49 7.35 -16.50
C PRO A 41 11.57 5.87 -16.12
N ALA A 42 11.33 5.54 -14.85
CA ALA A 42 11.42 4.18 -14.33
C ALA A 42 10.05 3.51 -14.15
N ASN A 43 8.95 4.17 -14.54
CA ASN A 43 7.57 3.77 -14.28
C ASN A 43 7.32 3.40 -12.80
N ALA A 44 8.03 4.05 -11.88
CA ALA A 44 8.02 3.75 -10.45
C ALA A 44 6.77 4.28 -9.72
N ILE A 45 5.87 4.93 -10.46
CA ILE A 45 4.62 5.49 -9.96
C ILE A 45 3.52 4.91 -10.84
N LYS A 46 2.59 4.19 -10.22
CA LYS A 46 1.38 3.69 -10.87
C LYS A 46 0.24 4.67 -10.61
N TYR A 47 -0.47 5.02 -11.68
CA TYR A 47 -1.62 5.89 -11.64
C TYR A 47 -2.86 5.13 -12.11
N GLU A 48 -3.97 5.28 -11.38
CA GLU A 48 -5.28 4.74 -11.74
C GLU A 48 -6.29 5.87 -11.65
N ALA A 49 -7.07 6.07 -12.70
CA ALA A 49 -8.10 7.09 -12.79
C ALA A 49 -9.35 6.55 -13.48
N THR A 50 -10.50 7.21 -13.31
CA THR A 50 -11.68 6.95 -14.15
C THR A 50 -11.28 7.05 -15.62
N PRO A 51 -11.36 5.97 -16.42
CA PRO A 51 -10.87 5.98 -17.80
C PRO A 51 -11.55 7.05 -18.66
N GLY A 52 -10.78 7.74 -19.49
CA GLY A 52 -11.32 8.71 -20.45
C GLY A 52 -11.76 10.05 -19.87
N VAL A 53 -11.51 10.31 -18.58
CA VAL A 53 -11.91 11.57 -17.92
C VAL A 53 -10.68 12.42 -17.61
N CYS A 54 -10.70 13.72 -17.93
CA CYS A 54 -9.56 14.59 -17.71
C CYS A 54 -9.19 14.66 -16.22
N THR A 55 -7.89 14.57 -15.94
CA THR A 55 -7.35 14.55 -14.57
C THR A 55 -6.71 15.87 -14.17
N HIS A 56 -6.72 16.87 -15.07
CA HIS A 56 -6.03 18.15 -14.92
C HIS A 56 -4.52 17.99 -14.63
N CYS A 57 -3.89 16.97 -15.24
CA CYS A 57 -2.43 16.75 -15.15
C CYS A 57 -1.62 17.73 -16.01
N ASP A 58 -2.28 18.40 -16.95
CA ASP A 58 -1.75 19.36 -17.91
C ASP A 58 -0.59 18.85 -18.78
N VAL A 59 -0.40 17.54 -18.91
CA VAL A 59 0.56 16.97 -19.86
C VAL A 59 0.28 17.46 -21.29
N CYS A 60 -1.00 17.57 -21.65
CA CYS A 60 -1.42 18.11 -22.94
C CYS A 60 -1.00 19.58 -23.16
N MET A 61 -0.84 20.37 -22.10
CA MET A 61 -0.32 21.74 -22.19
C MET A 61 1.18 21.72 -22.49
N ASP A 62 1.95 20.85 -21.83
CA ASP A 62 3.41 20.79 -22.01
C ASP A 62 3.81 20.32 -23.42
N VAL A 63 3.03 19.41 -24.00
CA VAL A 63 3.32 18.82 -25.31
C VAL A 63 2.67 19.57 -26.48
N CYS A 64 1.93 20.66 -26.22
CA CYS A 64 1.28 21.43 -27.27
C CYS A 64 2.27 22.40 -27.95
N PRO A 65 2.66 22.17 -29.22
CA PRO A 65 3.72 22.95 -29.86
C PRO A 65 3.34 24.41 -30.12
N VAL A 66 2.03 24.71 -30.15
CA VAL A 66 1.47 26.03 -30.46
C VAL A 66 0.80 26.69 -29.25
N GLY A 67 0.92 26.09 -28.06
CA GLY A 67 0.33 26.63 -26.84
C GLY A 67 -1.19 26.80 -26.88
N ALA A 68 -1.90 25.98 -27.67
CA ALA A 68 -3.35 26.05 -27.83
C ALA A 68 -4.14 25.49 -26.63
N ILE A 69 -3.48 24.91 -25.62
CA ILE A 69 -4.16 24.25 -24.49
C ILE A 69 -3.80 24.95 -23.18
N LYS A 70 -4.81 25.37 -22.42
CA LYS A 70 -4.64 25.97 -21.09
C LYS A 70 -5.80 25.59 -20.17
N ASN A 71 -5.50 25.21 -18.92
CA ASN A 71 -6.50 24.85 -17.90
C ASN A 71 -7.57 23.84 -18.39
N SER A 72 -7.16 22.84 -19.18
CA SER A 72 -8.06 21.88 -19.82
C SER A 72 -9.10 22.50 -20.78
N PHE A 73 -8.73 23.59 -21.47
CA PHE A 73 -9.47 24.17 -22.58
C PHE A 73 -8.56 24.25 -23.82
N ILE A 74 -9.16 24.09 -25.00
CA ILE A 74 -8.46 24.15 -26.29
C ILE A 74 -8.91 25.41 -27.02
N ASP A 75 -7.94 26.26 -27.35
CA ASP A 75 -8.11 27.39 -28.26
C ASP A 75 -8.04 26.88 -29.70
N TYR A 76 -9.20 26.75 -30.33
CA TYR A 76 -9.27 26.27 -31.71
C TYR A 76 -8.78 27.29 -32.75
N GLY A 77 -8.62 28.56 -32.38
CA GLY A 77 -7.99 29.56 -33.27
C GLY A 77 -6.49 29.33 -33.41
N LYS A 78 -5.85 28.73 -32.40
CA LYS A 78 -4.42 28.37 -32.40
C LYS A 78 -4.16 26.90 -32.74
N CYS A 79 -5.13 26.03 -32.52
CA CYS A 79 -4.96 24.59 -32.68
C CYS A 79 -4.67 24.22 -34.15
N VAL A 80 -3.52 23.59 -34.38
CA VAL A 80 -3.11 23.08 -35.71
C VAL A 80 -3.45 21.61 -35.93
N SER A 81 -4.27 20.99 -35.06
CA SER A 81 -4.72 19.60 -35.18
C SER A 81 -3.59 18.56 -35.38
N CYS A 82 -2.43 18.75 -34.75
CA CYS A 82 -1.34 17.75 -34.79
C CYS A 82 -1.60 16.49 -33.94
N TYR A 83 -2.64 16.52 -33.10
CA TYR A 83 -3.10 15.44 -32.22
C TYR A 83 -2.07 14.90 -31.19
N THR A 84 -0.94 15.59 -30.98
CA THR A 84 0.02 15.23 -29.90
C THR A 84 -0.66 15.15 -28.54
N CYS A 85 -1.54 16.09 -28.22
CA CYS A 85 -2.28 16.06 -26.95
C CYS A 85 -3.17 14.82 -26.77
N VAL A 86 -3.68 14.25 -27.87
CA VAL A 86 -4.47 13.01 -27.87
C VAL A 86 -3.56 11.83 -27.53
N ARG A 87 -2.42 11.71 -28.23
CA ARG A 87 -1.45 10.61 -28.05
C ARG A 87 -0.82 10.61 -26.66
N GLU A 88 -0.44 11.78 -26.14
CA GLU A 88 0.27 11.90 -24.86
C GLU A 88 -0.68 11.95 -23.64
N CYS A 89 -2.01 11.86 -23.84
CA CYS A 89 -2.94 11.92 -22.73
C CYS A 89 -2.89 10.66 -21.86
N ILE A 90 -2.27 10.77 -20.68
CA ILE A 90 -2.10 9.64 -19.73
C ILE A 90 -3.38 8.93 -19.27
N ASN A 91 -4.55 9.52 -19.52
CA ASN A 91 -5.84 8.94 -19.15
C ASN A 91 -6.82 8.83 -20.33
N ASN A 92 -6.33 8.96 -21.57
CA ASN A 92 -7.13 8.90 -22.80
C ASN A 92 -8.37 9.82 -22.78
N ALA A 93 -8.26 10.97 -22.11
CA ALA A 93 -9.36 11.91 -21.91
C ALA A 93 -9.55 12.92 -23.05
N ILE A 94 -8.76 12.81 -24.12
CA ILE A 94 -8.85 13.68 -25.29
C ILE A 94 -9.20 12.81 -26.48
N ILE A 95 -10.35 13.06 -27.09
CA ILE A 95 -10.84 12.34 -28.27
C ILE A 95 -10.80 13.24 -29.51
N ILE A 96 -10.90 12.65 -30.69
CA ILE A 96 -11.06 13.39 -31.95
C ILE A 96 -12.53 13.37 -32.32
N GLU A 97 -13.14 14.55 -32.43
CA GLU A 97 -14.52 14.76 -32.85
C GLU A 97 -14.52 15.86 -33.92
N ASN A 98 -15.10 15.59 -35.11
CA ASN A 98 -15.10 16.52 -36.24
C ASN A 98 -13.70 17.06 -36.59
N HIS A 99 -12.71 16.16 -36.69
CA HIS A 99 -11.29 16.48 -36.93
C HIS A 99 -10.63 17.41 -35.89
N ARG A 100 -11.25 17.63 -34.74
CA ARG A 100 -10.72 18.47 -33.66
C ARG A 100 -10.53 17.67 -32.37
N PRO A 101 -9.45 17.92 -31.62
CA PRO A 101 -9.30 17.34 -30.29
C PRO A 101 -10.34 17.94 -29.33
N LYS A 102 -10.95 17.10 -28.50
CA LYS A 102 -11.94 17.48 -27.48
C LYS A 102 -11.60 16.82 -26.15
N ILE A 103 -11.55 17.61 -25.09
CA ILE A 103 -11.23 17.13 -23.73
C ILE A 103 -12.53 16.72 -23.03
N ILE A 104 -12.61 15.46 -22.63
CA ILE A 104 -13.71 14.91 -21.82
C ILE A 104 -13.47 15.29 -20.36
N LYS A 105 -14.43 15.99 -19.75
CA LYS A 105 -14.38 16.43 -18.35
C LYS A 105 -15.44 15.68 -17.54
N GLY A 106 -15.18 15.55 -16.24
CA GLY A 106 -16.10 14.90 -15.31
C GLY A 106 -15.40 14.50 -14.02
N ASP A 107 -16.15 13.86 -13.14
CA ASP A 107 -15.60 13.35 -11.90
C ASP A 107 -14.70 12.14 -12.17
N SER A 108 -13.49 12.22 -11.66
CA SER A 108 -12.47 11.18 -11.82
C SER A 108 -12.04 10.68 -10.45
N LYS A 109 -12.31 9.40 -10.18
CA LYS A 109 -11.76 8.71 -9.00
C LYS A 109 -10.31 8.38 -9.29
N ARG A 110 -9.40 8.87 -8.46
CA ARG A 110 -7.95 8.82 -8.71
C ARG A 110 -7.23 8.12 -7.57
N LYS A 111 -6.33 7.21 -7.92
CA LYS A 111 -5.42 6.55 -7.00
C LYS A 111 -4.00 6.61 -7.56
N LEU A 112 -3.05 6.69 -6.65
CA LEU A 112 -1.65 6.80 -6.98
C LEU A 112 -0.86 5.91 -6.03
N TYR A 113 -0.03 5.06 -6.60
CA TYR A 113 0.85 4.14 -5.90
C TYR A 113 2.27 4.40 -6.37
N TYR A 114 3.26 4.26 -5.49
CA TYR A 114 4.65 4.50 -5.86
C TYR A 114 5.61 3.54 -5.17
N CYS A 115 6.73 3.26 -5.84
CA CYS A 115 7.79 2.43 -5.29
C CYS A 115 8.34 3.13 -4.07
N ASN A 116 8.38 2.41 -2.96
CA ASN A 116 8.73 2.96 -1.66
C ASN A 116 10.17 2.58 -1.23
N GLN A 117 10.96 2.05 -2.19
CA GLN A 117 12.35 1.63 -2.01
C GLN A 117 12.57 0.60 -0.89
N CYS A 118 11.60 -0.26 -0.61
CA CYS A 118 11.74 -1.28 0.45
C CYS A 118 12.73 -2.42 0.13
N GLY A 119 13.33 -2.48 -1.07
CA GLY A 119 14.36 -3.46 -1.37
C GLY A 119 13.92 -4.93 -1.47
N LEU A 120 12.67 -5.31 -1.16
CA LEU A 120 12.23 -6.71 -1.25
C LEU A 120 12.41 -7.34 -2.64
N CYS A 121 12.39 -6.52 -3.70
CA CYS A 121 12.69 -7.00 -5.06
C CYS A 121 14.17 -7.30 -5.29
N VAL A 122 15.07 -6.65 -4.54
CA VAL A 122 16.51 -6.95 -4.53
C VAL A 122 16.74 -8.27 -3.80
N GLU A 123 16.19 -8.42 -2.59
CA GLU A 123 16.27 -9.67 -1.81
C GLU A 123 15.70 -10.89 -2.54
N ALA A 124 14.63 -10.70 -3.33
CA ALA A 124 14.03 -11.77 -4.10
C ALA A 124 14.77 -12.12 -5.41
N CYS A 125 15.78 -11.35 -5.81
CA CYS A 125 16.47 -11.54 -7.09
C CYS A 125 17.60 -12.58 -6.96
N PRO A 126 17.52 -13.73 -7.65
CA PRO A 126 18.49 -14.81 -7.47
C PRO A 126 19.79 -14.63 -8.28
N THR A 127 19.88 -13.60 -9.11
CA THR A 127 21.00 -13.40 -10.06
C THR A 127 21.71 -12.06 -9.91
N ASP A 128 21.38 -11.29 -8.86
CA ASP A 128 21.84 -9.91 -8.66
C ASP A 128 21.50 -8.97 -9.83
N ALA A 129 20.53 -9.33 -10.66
CA ALA A 129 19.99 -8.45 -11.68
C ALA A 129 19.33 -7.21 -11.08
N LEU A 130 18.83 -7.29 -9.84
CA LEU A 130 18.44 -6.13 -9.04
C LEU A 130 19.37 -6.03 -7.84
N LYS A 131 20.01 -4.88 -7.65
CA LYS A 131 20.96 -4.65 -6.55
C LYS A 131 20.91 -3.21 -6.04
N TRP A 132 21.43 -3.02 -4.83
CA TRP A 132 21.70 -1.69 -4.28
C TRP A 132 23.04 -1.17 -4.80
N GLU A 133 23.04 0.04 -5.36
CA GLU A 133 24.24 0.81 -5.68
C GLU A 133 23.99 2.27 -5.31
N ASP A 134 24.88 2.86 -4.49
CA ASP A 134 24.81 4.24 -4.03
C ASP A 134 23.44 4.65 -3.45
N GLY A 135 22.84 3.74 -2.66
CA GLY A 135 21.52 3.96 -2.06
C GLY A 135 20.35 3.92 -3.04
N ARG A 136 20.55 3.39 -4.24
CA ARG A 136 19.54 3.25 -5.31
C ARG A 136 19.43 1.81 -5.74
N ILE A 137 18.22 1.39 -6.10
CA ILE A 137 18.01 0.10 -6.76
C ILE A 137 18.39 0.25 -8.24
N ARG A 138 19.27 -0.63 -8.71
CA ARG A 138 19.72 -0.72 -10.11
C ARG A 138 19.30 -2.05 -10.72
N PHE A 139 19.06 -2.03 -12.03
CA PHE A 139 18.67 -3.20 -12.80
C PHE A 139 19.69 -3.49 -13.89
N ASP A 140 20.17 -4.73 -13.95
CA ASP A 140 21.04 -5.28 -14.98
C ASP A 140 20.24 -6.29 -15.81
N SER A 141 19.94 -5.93 -17.06
CA SER A 141 19.15 -6.77 -17.96
C SER A 141 19.89 -8.02 -18.42
N ILE A 142 21.24 -8.02 -18.42
CA ILE A 142 22.05 -9.16 -18.87
C ILE A 142 21.97 -10.29 -17.83
N LYS A 143 21.91 -9.94 -16.54
CA LYS A 143 21.80 -10.92 -15.45
C LYS A 143 20.37 -11.42 -15.23
N CYS A 144 19.37 -10.78 -15.83
CA CYS A 144 17.98 -11.10 -15.54
C CYS A 144 17.52 -12.36 -16.28
N ILE A 145 17.02 -13.34 -15.51
CA ILE A 145 16.50 -14.61 -16.03
C ILE A 145 14.97 -14.63 -16.19
N ASN A 146 14.29 -13.50 -16.07
CA ASN A 146 12.83 -13.37 -16.23
C ASN A 146 12.00 -14.32 -15.34
N CYS A 147 12.39 -14.50 -14.07
CA CYS A 147 11.71 -15.41 -13.12
C CYS A 147 10.52 -14.78 -12.36
N ASP A 148 10.27 -13.48 -12.54
CA ASP A 148 9.20 -12.69 -11.91
C ASP A 148 9.15 -12.68 -10.37
N LEU A 149 10.19 -13.19 -9.69
CA LEU A 149 10.26 -13.15 -8.23
C LEU A 149 10.22 -11.72 -7.68
N CYS A 150 10.84 -10.76 -8.37
CA CYS A 150 10.81 -9.35 -7.99
C CYS A 150 9.41 -8.72 -8.12
N VAL A 151 8.58 -9.21 -9.06
CA VAL A 151 7.18 -8.78 -9.25
C VAL A 151 6.33 -9.33 -8.11
N LYS A 152 6.47 -10.63 -7.81
CA LYS A 152 5.76 -11.30 -6.71
C LYS A 152 6.12 -10.72 -5.34
N ALA A 153 7.39 -10.37 -5.13
CA ALA A 153 7.86 -9.76 -3.90
C ALA A 153 7.45 -8.30 -3.74
N CYS A 154 7.04 -7.61 -4.81
CA CYS A 154 6.75 -6.17 -4.79
C CYS A 154 5.44 -5.87 -4.05
N PRO A 155 5.52 -5.30 -2.84
CA PRO A 155 4.35 -5.24 -1.99
C PRO A 155 3.42 -4.07 -2.37
N THR A 156 3.93 -3.08 -3.13
CA THR A 156 3.13 -2.01 -3.75
C THR A 156 2.50 -2.40 -5.09
N LYS A 157 2.84 -3.58 -5.64
CA LYS A 157 2.36 -4.08 -6.95
C LYS A 157 2.67 -3.14 -8.12
N ILE A 158 3.81 -2.45 -8.07
CA ILE A 158 4.24 -1.50 -9.12
C ILE A 158 5.19 -2.15 -10.11
N LYS A 159 5.99 -3.12 -9.65
CA LYS A 159 6.78 -3.97 -10.55
C LYS A 159 5.84 -4.70 -11.51
N ARG A 160 6.21 -4.72 -12.79
CA ARG A 160 5.51 -5.43 -13.85
C ARG A 160 6.53 -6.08 -14.77
N SER A 161 6.14 -7.21 -15.36
CA SER A 161 6.87 -7.82 -16.47
C SER A 161 6.23 -7.31 -17.76
N GLU A 162 6.98 -6.56 -18.56
CA GLU A 162 6.52 -6.08 -19.86
C GLU A 162 6.97 -7.07 -20.96
N ARG A 163 6.15 -7.19 -22.02
CA ARG A 163 6.33 -8.17 -23.12
C ARG A 163 7.69 -8.07 -23.83
N GLU A 164 8.43 -6.97 -23.65
CA GLU A 164 9.68 -6.64 -24.33
C GLU A 164 10.92 -6.56 -23.39
N LYS A 165 10.93 -7.30 -22.27
CA LYS A 165 12.13 -7.58 -21.45
C LYS A 165 12.73 -6.40 -20.66
N MET A 166 11.97 -5.33 -20.38
CA MET A 166 12.41 -4.29 -19.45
C MET A 166 11.63 -4.38 -18.13
N PHE A 167 12.31 -4.69 -17.02
CA PHE A 167 11.70 -4.67 -15.68
C PHE A 167 11.56 -3.22 -15.21
N THR A 168 10.36 -2.68 -15.33
CA THR A 168 10.02 -1.34 -14.87
C THR A 168 9.40 -1.38 -13.46
N GLY A 169 9.13 -0.22 -12.86
CA GLY A 169 8.36 -0.16 -11.62
C GLY A 169 9.17 -0.11 -10.33
N HIS A 170 10.40 0.39 -10.38
CA HIS A 170 11.21 0.70 -9.19
C HIS A 170 11.77 2.11 -9.25
N CYS A 171 11.80 2.81 -8.11
CA CYS A 171 12.32 4.16 -8.07
C CYS A 171 13.85 4.15 -8.23
N ILE A 172 14.37 5.01 -9.10
CA ILE A 172 15.82 5.21 -9.27
C ILE A 172 16.32 6.50 -8.60
N VAL A 173 15.46 7.16 -7.82
CA VAL A 173 15.83 8.35 -7.01
C VAL A 173 16.34 9.51 -7.88
N CYS A 174 15.74 9.71 -9.07
CA CYS A 174 16.16 10.78 -9.99
C CYS A 174 15.59 12.17 -9.65
N GLY A 175 14.53 12.24 -8.83
CA GLY A 175 13.89 13.50 -8.45
C GLY A 175 12.97 14.13 -9.50
N ILE A 176 12.88 13.61 -10.73
CA ILE A 176 12.05 14.23 -11.80
C ILE A 176 10.59 14.45 -11.38
N CYS A 177 10.00 13.52 -10.61
CA CYS A 177 8.64 13.67 -10.11
C CYS A 177 8.45 14.84 -9.13
N THR A 178 9.50 15.27 -8.41
CA THR A 178 9.42 16.43 -7.51
C THR A 178 9.28 17.69 -8.35
N THR A 179 10.12 17.86 -9.37
CA THR A 179 10.04 18.98 -10.33
C THR A 179 8.76 18.96 -11.16
N ALA A 180 8.27 17.77 -11.51
CA ALA A 180 7.02 17.64 -12.27
C ALA A 180 5.78 18.00 -11.44
N CYS A 181 5.85 18.00 -10.11
CA CYS A 181 4.69 18.20 -9.25
C CYS A 181 4.30 19.68 -9.16
N LYS A 182 3.13 20.05 -9.70
CA LYS A 182 2.61 21.43 -9.63
C LYS A 182 2.07 21.85 -8.26
N LYS A 183 2.09 20.95 -7.27
CA LYS A 183 1.56 21.16 -5.92
C LYS A 183 2.65 21.08 -4.84
N ASP A 184 3.91 20.90 -5.26
CA ASP A 184 5.05 20.64 -4.38
C ASP A 184 4.81 19.50 -3.38
N ALA A 185 3.91 18.58 -3.73
CA ALA A 185 3.44 17.52 -2.85
C ALA A 185 4.39 16.31 -2.81
N ILE A 186 5.38 16.26 -3.70
CA ILE A 186 6.34 15.16 -3.78
C ILE A 186 7.71 15.66 -3.34
N THR A 187 8.28 14.99 -2.35
CA THR A 187 9.62 15.26 -1.84
C THR A 187 10.50 14.03 -2.05
N LEU A 188 11.81 14.26 -2.16
CA LEU A 188 12.82 13.21 -2.16
C LEU A 188 13.57 13.30 -0.83
N ASN A 189 13.29 12.37 0.09
CA ASN A 189 13.87 12.41 1.42
C ASN A 189 14.10 11.01 1.99
N HIS A 190 14.83 10.97 3.09
CA HIS A 190 14.88 9.77 3.89
C HIS A 190 13.60 9.62 4.68
N ARG A 191 12.88 8.53 4.41
CA ARG A 191 11.72 8.14 5.19
C ARG A 191 12.20 7.51 6.48
N GLU A 192 11.50 7.81 7.57
CA GLU A 192 11.74 7.27 8.90
C GLU A 192 10.45 6.65 9.43
N TRP A 193 10.58 5.63 10.26
CA TRP A 193 9.46 4.98 10.92
C TRP A 193 8.67 6.00 11.77
N GLN A 194 7.36 6.08 11.57
CA GLN A 194 6.52 7.12 12.19
C GLN A 194 5.95 6.74 13.58
N GLY A 195 6.56 5.75 14.26
CA GLY A 195 6.64 5.65 15.72
C GLY A 195 5.39 5.32 16.53
N GLU A 196 4.29 6.05 16.38
CA GLU A 196 3.20 6.10 17.36
C GLU A 196 1.90 5.55 16.79
N HIS A 197 1.39 4.47 17.40
CA HIS A 197 0.23 3.75 16.89
C HIS A 197 -0.69 3.30 18.04
N GLU A 198 -1.72 4.10 18.30
CA GLU A 198 -2.79 3.77 19.25
C GLU A 198 -3.84 2.83 18.63
N GLY A 199 -4.58 2.12 19.49
CA GLY A 199 -5.69 1.26 19.04
C GLY A 199 -5.28 -0.13 18.53
N CYS A 200 -4.05 -0.57 18.80
CA CYS A 200 -3.66 -1.96 18.57
C CYS A 200 -4.58 -2.93 19.32
N ILE A 201 -5.03 -3.97 18.64
CA ILE A 201 -5.88 -5.04 19.21
C ILE A 201 -5.14 -6.37 19.35
N GLN A 202 -3.81 -6.36 19.22
CA GLN A 202 -2.93 -7.51 19.43
C GLN A 202 -3.34 -8.75 18.63
N CYS A 203 -3.82 -8.53 17.40
CA CYS A 203 -4.36 -9.59 16.56
C CYS A 203 -3.32 -10.48 15.88
N GLY A 204 -2.03 -10.16 15.99
CA GLY A 204 -0.93 -10.94 15.39
C GLY A 204 -0.78 -10.80 13.86
N ILE A 205 -1.74 -10.21 13.13
CA ILE A 205 -1.69 -10.16 11.65
C ILE A 205 -0.42 -9.48 11.13
N CYS A 206 0.04 -8.40 11.77
CA CYS A 206 1.26 -7.71 11.37
C CYS A 206 2.51 -8.60 11.46
N LYS A 207 2.61 -9.49 12.45
CA LYS A 207 3.67 -10.51 12.60
C LYS A 207 3.62 -11.50 11.43
N GLU A 208 2.44 -12.04 11.14
CA GLU A 208 2.24 -13.06 10.09
C GLU A 208 2.50 -12.55 8.66
N VAL A 209 2.20 -11.28 8.39
CA VAL A 209 2.38 -10.70 7.04
C VAL A 209 3.75 -10.06 6.84
N CYS A 210 4.57 -9.93 7.89
CA CYS A 210 5.85 -9.22 7.82
C CYS A 210 6.89 -10.03 7.03
N PRO A 211 7.33 -9.56 5.85
CA PRO A 211 8.27 -10.32 5.02
C PRO A 211 9.66 -10.48 5.65
N THR A 212 10.08 -9.54 6.50
CA THR A 212 11.38 -9.57 7.17
C THR A 212 11.30 -10.11 8.60
N LYS A 213 10.12 -10.57 9.04
CA LYS A 213 9.87 -11.10 10.38
C LYS A 213 10.39 -10.18 11.50
N CYS A 214 10.27 -8.86 11.32
CA CYS A 214 10.78 -7.88 12.26
C CYS A 214 9.78 -7.46 13.35
N ILE A 215 8.58 -8.05 13.36
CA ILE A 215 7.49 -7.65 14.26
C ILE A 215 7.21 -8.79 15.25
N GLU A 216 7.19 -8.44 16.53
CA GLU A 216 6.70 -9.30 17.61
C GLU A 216 5.40 -8.70 18.17
N VAL A 217 4.51 -9.55 18.67
CA VAL A 217 3.24 -9.13 19.28
C VAL A 217 3.13 -9.81 20.65
N ASP A 218 2.91 -9.01 21.69
CA ASP A 218 2.79 -9.49 23.07
C ASP A 218 1.55 -8.90 23.77
N LEU A 219 1.45 -9.08 25.08
CA LEU A 219 0.34 -8.59 25.90
C LEU A 219 0.25 -7.06 25.97
N ASN A 220 1.30 -6.33 25.59
CA ASN A 220 1.35 -4.86 25.64
C ASN A 220 1.20 -4.21 24.26
N GLY A 221 1.16 -4.99 23.18
CA GLY A 221 1.04 -4.46 21.82
C GLY A 221 1.95 -5.18 20.84
N PHE A 222 2.70 -4.41 20.05
CA PHE A 222 3.67 -4.95 19.11
C PHE A 222 5.01 -4.21 19.22
N LYS A 223 6.09 -4.93 18.93
CA LYS A 223 7.46 -4.41 18.91
C LYS A 223 8.01 -4.55 17.50
N VAL A 224 8.80 -3.57 17.07
CA VAL A 224 9.40 -3.57 15.73
C VAL A 224 10.91 -3.46 15.84
N ASN A 225 11.62 -4.44 15.29
CA ASN A 225 13.04 -4.33 15.04
C ASN A 225 13.28 -3.46 13.79
N LEU A 226 13.70 -2.22 14.00
CA LEU A 226 13.90 -1.25 12.91
C LEU A 226 15.18 -1.53 12.10
N GLU A 227 16.12 -2.31 12.62
CA GLU A 227 17.29 -2.77 11.85
C GLU A 227 16.89 -3.77 10.76
N LYS A 228 15.83 -4.55 10.99
CA LYS A 228 15.25 -5.49 10.02
C LYS A 228 14.06 -4.91 9.23
N CYS A 229 13.53 -3.76 9.64
CA CYS A 229 12.35 -3.18 9.02
C CYS A 229 12.73 -2.44 7.74
N VAL A 230 12.23 -2.92 6.60
CA VAL A 230 12.44 -2.27 5.29
C VAL A 230 11.34 -1.28 4.92
N MET A 231 10.50 -0.87 5.88
CA MET A 231 9.35 0.03 5.69
C MET A 231 8.50 -0.34 4.47
N CYS A 232 8.25 -1.64 4.30
CA CYS A 232 7.48 -2.15 3.19
C CYS A 232 5.98 -1.85 3.33
N GLU A 233 5.47 -1.33 4.44
CA GLU A 233 4.03 -0.99 4.65
C GLU A 233 3.05 -2.18 4.53
N THR A 234 3.53 -3.43 4.47
CA THR A 234 2.65 -4.61 4.42
C THR A 234 1.84 -4.73 5.71
N CYS A 235 2.46 -4.54 6.87
CA CYS A 235 1.77 -4.58 8.15
C CYS A 235 0.65 -3.51 8.26
N GLY A 236 0.87 -2.30 7.73
CA GLY A 236 -0.15 -1.24 7.65
C GLY A 236 -1.26 -1.53 6.64
N ALA A 237 -0.97 -2.26 5.57
CA ALA A 237 -1.99 -2.68 4.60
C ALA A 237 -2.97 -3.72 5.14
N TYR A 238 -2.52 -4.62 6.02
CA TYR A 238 -3.36 -5.71 6.55
C TYR A 238 -3.86 -5.46 7.98
N CYS A 239 -3.56 -4.31 8.59
CA CYS A 239 -3.98 -4.00 9.97
C CYS A 239 -5.49 -3.74 10.04
N PRO A 240 -6.31 -4.61 10.67
CA PRO A 240 -7.77 -4.48 10.64
C PRO A 240 -8.31 -3.21 11.30
N VAL A 241 -7.53 -2.63 12.20
CA VAL A 241 -7.84 -1.41 12.95
C VAL A 241 -7.08 -0.18 12.45
N LYS A 242 -6.31 -0.34 11.34
CA LYS A 242 -5.63 0.76 10.64
C LYS A 242 -4.70 1.58 11.55
N CYS A 243 -4.15 0.99 12.61
CA CYS A 243 -3.25 1.69 13.52
C CYS A 243 -1.83 1.83 12.95
N LEU A 244 -1.41 0.98 12.02
CA LEU A 244 -0.07 0.98 11.42
C LEU A 244 0.02 1.87 10.17
N PRO A 245 1.20 2.45 9.86
CA PRO A 245 1.34 3.46 8.83
C PRO A 245 1.34 2.85 7.43
N ARG A 246 0.62 3.50 6.49
CA ARG A 246 0.52 3.10 5.08
C ARG A 246 0.17 4.31 4.20
N LYS A 247 0.94 4.53 3.13
CA LYS A 247 0.70 5.59 2.13
C LYS A 247 0.84 5.11 0.68
N THR A 248 1.53 3.99 0.44
CA THR A 248 1.99 3.61 -0.91
C THR A 248 1.14 2.56 -1.61
N ARG A 249 0.09 2.04 -0.96
CA ARG A 249 -0.80 0.97 -1.45
C ARG A 249 -2.14 1.00 -0.75
N ASP A 250 -3.13 0.29 -1.27
CA ASP A 250 -4.45 0.19 -0.62
C ASP A 250 -4.43 -0.60 0.69
N HIS A 251 -5.37 -0.27 1.57
CA HIS A 251 -5.71 -1.11 2.72
C HIS A 251 -6.46 -2.37 2.26
N LYS A 252 -6.19 -3.49 2.92
CA LYS A 252 -6.79 -4.79 2.63
C LYS A 252 -7.88 -5.08 3.63
N GLU A 253 -9.10 -5.25 3.13
CA GLU A 253 -10.26 -5.56 3.96
C GLU A 253 -10.39 -7.08 4.16
N ILE A 254 -10.86 -7.47 5.34
CA ILE A 254 -11.21 -8.87 5.63
C ILE A 254 -12.53 -9.17 4.91
N LYS A 255 -12.54 -10.23 4.09
CA LYS A 255 -13.73 -10.69 3.33
C LYS A 255 -14.40 -11.91 3.92
N GLY A 256 -13.67 -12.68 4.75
CA GLY A 256 -14.17 -13.93 5.27
C GLY A 256 -13.22 -14.57 6.28
N GLY A 257 -13.32 -15.88 6.40
CA GLY A 257 -12.55 -16.71 7.32
C GLY A 257 -13.44 -17.51 8.27
N THR A 258 -12.79 -18.35 9.07
CA THR A 258 -13.43 -19.28 9.99
C THR A 258 -12.94 -19.04 11.42
N LEU A 259 -13.77 -19.43 12.39
CA LEU A 259 -13.40 -19.48 13.79
C LEU A 259 -13.77 -20.88 14.29
N THR A 260 -12.79 -21.57 14.86
CA THR A 260 -12.99 -22.84 15.54
C THR A 260 -12.64 -22.71 17.01
N TYR A 261 -13.37 -23.43 17.86
CA TYR A 261 -13.23 -23.40 19.31
C TYR A 261 -13.26 -24.83 19.84
N ASN A 262 -12.29 -25.17 20.68
CA ASN A 262 -12.21 -26.44 21.38
C ASN A 262 -12.45 -26.21 22.88
N ASP A 263 -13.60 -26.68 23.37
CA ASP A 263 -14.02 -26.53 24.77
C ASP A 263 -13.11 -27.30 25.73
N ASP A 264 -12.57 -28.45 25.30
CA ASP A 264 -11.70 -29.31 26.12
C ASP A 264 -10.34 -28.66 26.43
N LEU A 265 -9.88 -27.76 25.56
CA LEU A 265 -8.66 -26.98 25.78
C LEU A 265 -8.93 -25.69 26.57
N CYS A 266 -10.18 -25.25 26.67
CA CYS A 266 -10.49 -23.96 27.25
C CYS A 266 -10.36 -23.97 28.78
N ILE A 267 -9.44 -23.15 29.30
CA ILE A 267 -9.24 -22.99 30.74
C ILE A 267 -10.10 -21.88 31.36
N MET A 268 -11.09 -21.35 30.63
CA MET A 268 -12.02 -20.31 31.10
C MET A 268 -11.35 -19.04 31.71
N CYS A 269 -10.17 -18.64 31.19
CA CYS A 269 -9.46 -17.44 31.66
C CYS A 269 -10.02 -16.10 31.16
N GLU A 270 -11.01 -16.14 30.25
CA GLU A 270 -11.74 -14.99 29.68
C GLU A 270 -10.90 -13.94 28.91
N GLN A 271 -9.62 -14.20 28.63
CA GLN A 271 -8.77 -13.26 27.88
C GLN A 271 -9.33 -12.95 26.48
N CYS A 272 -9.92 -13.95 25.81
CA CYS A 272 -10.59 -13.77 24.51
C CYS A 272 -11.79 -12.84 24.58
N VAL A 273 -12.54 -12.86 25.69
CA VAL A 273 -13.68 -11.96 25.94
C VAL A 273 -13.17 -10.53 26.10
N LYS A 274 -12.14 -10.34 26.95
CA LYS A 274 -11.55 -9.04 27.24
C LYS A 274 -10.93 -8.39 26.00
N ILE A 275 -10.19 -9.15 25.19
CA ILE A 275 -9.48 -8.61 24.02
C ILE A 275 -10.40 -8.37 22.82
N CYS A 276 -11.61 -8.93 22.77
CA CYS A 276 -12.45 -8.86 21.57
C CYS A 276 -12.80 -7.40 21.21
N PRO A 277 -12.41 -6.87 20.03
CA PRO A 277 -12.68 -5.48 19.65
C PRO A 277 -14.18 -5.17 19.49
N THR A 278 -14.98 -6.17 19.17
CA THR A 278 -16.40 -6.02 18.83
C THR A 278 -17.35 -6.63 19.85
N ASN A 279 -16.84 -7.09 21.00
CA ASN A 279 -17.60 -7.80 22.02
C ASN A 279 -18.40 -9.00 21.44
N ALA A 280 -17.79 -9.70 20.49
CA ALA A 280 -18.37 -10.88 19.84
C ALA A 280 -18.28 -12.15 20.71
N ILE A 281 -17.61 -12.10 21.87
CA ILE A 281 -17.43 -13.25 22.75
C ILE A 281 -17.97 -12.87 24.12
N SER A 282 -18.74 -13.76 24.73
CA SER A 282 -19.33 -13.58 26.07
C SER A 282 -19.34 -14.91 26.83
N VAL A 283 -19.54 -14.86 28.15
CA VAL A 283 -19.69 -16.07 28.99
C VAL A 283 -21.16 -16.25 29.34
N LYS A 284 -21.69 -17.46 29.12
CA LYS A 284 -23.02 -17.87 29.59
C LYS A 284 -22.95 -19.28 30.14
N SER A 285 -23.48 -19.50 31.35
CA SER A 285 -23.51 -20.82 32.00
C SER A 285 -22.13 -21.51 32.00
N ASN A 286 -21.08 -20.75 32.32
CA ASN A 286 -19.69 -21.20 32.32
C ASN A 286 -19.16 -21.70 30.96
N LYS A 287 -19.73 -21.24 29.84
CA LYS A 287 -19.26 -21.53 28.48
C LYS A 287 -19.06 -20.25 27.67
N LEU A 288 -18.11 -20.27 26.75
CA LEU A 288 -17.93 -19.19 25.78
C LEU A 288 -19.02 -19.24 24.71
N VAL A 289 -19.63 -18.09 24.45
CA VAL A 289 -20.64 -17.90 23.41
C VAL A 289 -20.13 -16.86 22.42
N PHE A 290 -20.14 -17.24 21.14
CA PHE A 290 -19.63 -16.44 20.02
C PHE A 290 -20.78 -15.87 19.18
N ASP A 291 -20.85 -14.56 19.06
CA ASP A 291 -21.76 -13.83 18.18
C ASP A 291 -21.06 -13.55 16.84
N MET A 292 -21.30 -14.42 15.86
CA MET A 292 -20.65 -14.36 14.56
C MET A 292 -21.10 -13.16 13.72
N ASN A 293 -22.22 -12.50 14.05
CA ASN A 293 -22.64 -11.26 13.40
C ASN A 293 -21.76 -10.06 13.82
N LYS A 294 -21.16 -10.12 15.01
CA LYS A 294 -20.21 -9.10 15.50
C LYS A 294 -18.76 -9.46 15.21
N CYS A 295 -18.46 -10.72 14.89
CA CYS A 295 -17.09 -11.17 14.67
C CYS A 295 -16.52 -10.64 13.35
N ILE A 296 -15.46 -9.83 13.45
CA ILE A 296 -14.72 -9.32 12.27
C ILE A 296 -13.56 -10.25 11.86
N ARG A 297 -13.41 -11.41 12.50
CA ARG A 297 -12.36 -12.40 12.21
C ARG A 297 -10.93 -11.83 12.24
N CYS A 298 -10.68 -10.86 13.13
CA CYS A 298 -9.35 -10.25 13.26
C CYS A 298 -8.30 -11.20 13.86
N GLY A 299 -8.71 -12.20 14.66
CA GLY A 299 -7.82 -13.16 15.30
C GLY A 299 -7.21 -12.70 16.63
N ALA A 300 -7.69 -11.60 17.23
CA ALA A 300 -7.24 -11.19 18.58
C ALA A 300 -7.49 -12.26 19.66
N CYS A 301 -8.62 -12.94 19.60
CA CYS A 301 -8.97 -14.02 20.52
C CYS A 301 -8.09 -15.27 20.36
N ASP A 302 -7.65 -15.58 19.14
CA ASP A 302 -6.71 -16.66 18.82
C ASP A 302 -5.33 -16.32 19.41
N ASN A 303 -4.79 -15.13 19.07
CA ASN A 303 -3.48 -14.69 19.50
C ASN A 303 -3.33 -14.64 21.04
N ILE A 304 -4.37 -14.20 21.76
CA ILE A 304 -4.32 -14.07 23.22
C ILE A 304 -4.53 -15.39 23.97
N CYS A 305 -5.12 -16.41 23.34
CA CYS A 305 -5.59 -17.60 24.06
C CYS A 305 -4.40 -18.46 24.51
N PRO A 306 -4.03 -18.54 25.80
CA PRO A 306 -2.85 -19.31 26.21
C PRO A 306 -2.99 -20.81 25.91
N ALA A 307 -4.21 -21.34 25.94
CA ALA A 307 -4.49 -22.77 25.79
C ALA A 307 -4.67 -23.24 24.34
N TYR A 308 -4.53 -22.34 23.34
CA TYR A 308 -4.76 -22.68 21.92
C TYR A 308 -6.18 -23.22 21.63
N ALA A 309 -7.14 -22.88 22.51
CA ALA A 309 -8.53 -23.34 22.40
C ALA A 309 -9.30 -22.64 21.27
N ILE A 310 -8.80 -21.52 20.73
CA ILE A 310 -9.45 -20.76 19.66
C ILE A 310 -8.48 -20.67 18.49
N ASN A 311 -8.94 -20.98 17.28
CA ASN A 311 -8.21 -20.76 16.04
C ASN A 311 -9.05 -19.90 15.08
N VAL A 312 -8.44 -18.85 14.54
CA VAL A 312 -9.07 -17.96 13.59
C VAL A 312 -8.30 -17.94 12.27
N GLN A 313 -9.00 -18.35 11.21
CA GLN A 313 -8.59 -18.07 9.85
C GLN A 313 -9.14 -16.70 9.43
N THR A 314 -8.30 -15.87 8.85
CA THR A 314 -8.67 -14.56 8.32
C THR A 314 -8.45 -14.54 6.82
N ASP A 315 -9.51 -14.37 6.03
CA ASP A 315 -9.43 -14.26 4.59
C ASP A 315 -9.47 -12.79 4.16
N PHE A 316 -8.35 -12.31 3.60
CA PHE A 316 -8.27 -11.04 2.88
C PHE A 316 -8.51 -11.27 1.39
N GLU A 317 -8.74 -10.18 0.65
CA GLU A 317 -8.94 -10.20 -0.80
C GLU A 317 -7.87 -10.95 -1.60
N ASP A 318 -6.62 -10.97 -1.13
CA ASP A 318 -5.49 -11.56 -1.83
C ASP A 318 -4.62 -12.50 -0.98
N ARG A 319 -5.04 -12.83 0.25
CA ARG A 319 -4.29 -13.73 1.14
C ARG A 319 -5.16 -14.28 2.26
N THR A 320 -4.93 -15.55 2.60
CA THR A 320 -5.47 -16.17 3.82
C THR A 320 -4.38 -16.26 4.89
N ILE A 321 -4.74 -15.95 6.14
CA ILE A 321 -3.88 -16.10 7.32
C ILE A 321 -4.53 -17.13 8.24
N ASN A 322 -3.86 -18.26 8.43
CA ASN A 322 -4.32 -19.39 9.23
C ASN A 322 -3.66 -19.38 10.61
N GLY A 323 -4.46 -19.27 11.67
CA GLY A 323 -3.94 -19.26 13.04
C GLY A 323 -3.04 -18.05 13.32
N ARG A 324 -2.47 -18.02 14.53
CA ARG A 324 -1.47 -17.02 14.93
C ARG A 324 -0.26 -17.70 15.54
N SER A 325 0.95 -17.33 15.09
CA SER A 325 2.18 -17.75 15.75
C SER A 325 2.30 -17.01 17.08
N LYS A 326 2.32 -17.75 18.19
CA LYS A 326 2.57 -17.17 19.51
C LYS A 326 4.05 -16.84 19.66
#